data_AF-A0A4Y1R7A4-F1
#
_entry.id   AF-A0A4Y1R7A4-F1
#
_cell.length_a   1.000
_cell.length_b   1.000
_cell.length_c   1.000
_cell.angle_alpha   90.00
_cell.angle_beta   90.00
_cell.angle_gamma   90.00
#
_symmetry.space_group_name_H-M   'P 1'
#
loop_
_entity.id
_entity.type
_entity.pdbx_description
1 polymer ?
#
loop_
_entity_poly.entity_id
_entity_poly.type
_entity_poly.pdbx_seq_one_letter_code
_entity_poly.pdbx_strand_id
1 'polypeptide(L)'
;MSSPHQHGKQRGALPQGPSYGVYSSIWNADDWATQGGRVKTDWSHAPFIASYKGFEINACECPVSLAAADNAKKCSSSGDQKYWWDEPTLSALNLHQNHQLVWVKAHHMFYDYCTDSARFPVTPLECVHHRH
;
A
#
# COMPACT_ATOMS: atom_id res chain seq x y z
N MET A 1 -35.22 6.60 28.61
CA MET A 1 -33.98 5.79 28.50
C MET A 1 -33.90 5.29 27.06
N SER A 2 -33.21 6.04 26.21
CA SER A 2 -32.98 5.67 24.81
C SER A 2 -31.50 5.92 24.53
N SER A 3 -30.83 4.85 24.12
CA SER A 3 -29.38 4.70 23.98
C SER A 3 -28.75 5.75 23.07
N PRO A 4 -27.57 6.31 23.38
CA PRO A 4 -26.88 7.21 22.47
C PRO A 4 -26.20 6.42 21.35
N HIS A 5 -26.47 6.84 20.12
CA HIS A 5 -25.80 6.41 18.90
C HIS A 5 -24.27 6.61 19.04
N GLN A 6 -23.52 5.52 19.02
CA GLN A 6 -22.08 5.58 18.85
C GLN A 6 -21.77 6.03 17.42
N HIS A 7 -21.30 7.28 17.26
CA HIS A 7 -20.66 7.71 16.04
C HIS A 7 -19.32 6.98 15.90
N GLY A 8 -19.35 5.83 15.21
CA GLY A 8 -18.15 5.12 14.81
C GLY A 8 -17.31 5.99 13.88
N LYS A 9 -16.16 6.44 14.38
CA LYS A 9 -15.12 7.12 13.61
C LYS A 9 -14.60 6.13 12.55
N GLN A 10 -15.14 6.20 11.34
CA GLN A 10 -14.64 5.46 10.17
C GLN A 10 -13.23 5.99 9.87
N ARG A 11 -12.21 5.38 10.49
CA ARG A 11 -10.82 5.53 10.04
C ARG A 11 -10.75 4.78 8.71
N GLY A 12 -10.19 5.41 7.67
CA GLY A 12 -9.91 4.70 6.41
C GLY A 12 -9.26 3.35 6.71
N ALA A 13 -9.67 2.31 5.98
CA ALA A 13 -9.25 0.95 6.24
C ALA A 13 -7.75 0.81 5.97
N LEU A 14 -6.93 1.02 7.01
CA LEU A 14 -5.55 0.54 7.02
C LEU A 14 -5.57 -0.99 6.93
N PRO A 15 -4.61 -1.62 6.24
CA PRO A 15 -4.46 -3.07 6.26
C PRO A 15 -4.28 -3.55 7.71
N GLN A 16 -5.37 -3.95 8.34
CA GLN A 16 -5.42 -4.55 9.68
C GLN A 16 -5.77 -6.05 9.59
N GLY A 17 -5.48 -6.65 8.42
CA GLY A 17 -5.79 -8.03 8.07
C GLY A 17 -4.72 -9.04 8.49
N PRO A 18 -4.84 -10.30 8.04
CA PRO A 18 -3.87 -11.37 8.31
C PRO A 18 -2.49 -11.03 7.71
N SER A 19 -1.48 -11.82 8.07
CA SER A 19 -0.14 -11.71 7.48
C SER A 19 -0.16 -11.83 5.95
N TYR A 20 0.78 -11.16 5.29
CA TYR A 20 0.86 -11.09 3.84
C TYR A 20 2.12 -11.80 3.31
N GLY A 21 1.99 -12.41 2.14
CA GLY A 21 3.12 -12.91 1.36
C GLY A 21 3.61 -11.89 0.33
N VAL A 22 4.87 -12.01 -0.09
CA VAL A 22 5.44 -11.23 -1.20
C VAL A 22 5.32 -12.05 -2.48
N TYR A 23 4.78 -11.44 -3.54
CA TYR A 23 4.57 -12.08 -4.84
C TYR A 23 5.18 -11.23 -5.96
N SER A 24 5.66 -11.88 -7.01
CA SER A 24 6.12 -11.25 -8.25
C SER A 24 5.63 -12.07 -9.44
N SER A 25 5.14 -11.40 -10.48
CA SER A 25 4.64 -12.03 -11.70
C SER A 25 4.83 -11.12 -12.90
N ILE A 26 5.03 -11.73 -14.07
CA ILE A 26 4.87 -11.09 -15.38
C ILE A 26 3.70 -11.79 -16.08
N TRP A 27 2.71 -11.02 -16.51
CA TRP A 27 1.48 -11.56 -17.09
C TRP A 27 0.86 -10.57 -18.09
N ASN A 28 0.02 -11.08 -18.98
CA ASN A 28 -0.68 -10.26 -19.98
C ASN A 28 -1.95 -9.62 -19.39
N ALA A 29 -2.05 -8.30 -19.45
CA ALA A 29 -3.14 -7.49 -18.92
C ALA A 29 -3.77 -6.57 -20.00
N ASP A 30 -3.95 -7.10 -21.20
CA ASP A 30 -4.44 -6.39 -22.40
C ASP A 30 -5.70 -5.56 -22.21
N ASP A 31 -6.57 -5.92 -21.26
CA ASP A 31 -7.86 -5.23 -21.06
C ASP A 31 -7.71 -3.86 -20.39
N TRP A 32 -6.57 -3.56 -19.77
CA TRP A 32 -6.42 -2.31 -19.02
C TRP A 32 -5.00 -1.71 -19.00
N ALA A 33 -3.94 -2.51 -19.18
CA ALA A 33 -2.57 -2.07 -18.87
C ALA A 33 -2.07 -0.90 -19.72
N THR A 34 -2.25 -0.94 -21.04
CA THR A 34 -1.68 0.07 -21.96
C THR A 34 -2.79 0.93 -22.55
N GLN A 35 -2.74 2.24 -22.23
CA GLN A 35 -3.76 3.23 -22.64
C GLN A 35 -5.20 2.82 -22.29
N GLY A 36 -5.40 2.23 -21.10
CA GLY A 36 -6.72 1.73 -20.68
C GLY A 36 -7.22 0.57 -21.53
N GLY A 37 -6.29 -0.26 -22.04
CA GLY A 37 -6.59 -1.47 -22.83
C GLY A 37 -6.72 -1.26 -24.33
N ARG A 38 -6.43 -0.05 -24.84
CA ARG A 38 -6.50 0.26 -26.29
C ARG A 38 -5.35 -0.34 -27.09
N VAL A 39 -4.19 -0.50 -26.47
CA VAL A 39 -3.00 -1.08 -27.11
C VAL A 39 -2.83 -2.49 -26.55
N LYS A 40 -2.86 -3.49 -27.44
CA LYS A 40 -2.75 -4.91 -27.11
C LYS A 40 -1.30 -5.39 -27.25
N THR A 41 -0.98 -6.47 -26.56
CA THR A 41 0.33 -7.11 -26.61
C THR A 41 0.61 -7.62 -28.01
N ASP A 42 1.71 -7.14 -28.60
CA ASP A 42 2.24 -7.69 -29.85
C ASP A 42 3.17 -8.87 -29.54
N TRP A 43 2.62 -10.08 -29.67
CA TRP A 43 3.32 -11.33 -29.38
C TRP A 43 4.47 -11.64 -30.33
N SER A 44 4.62 -10.91 -31.45
CA SER A 44 5.79 -11.05 -32.31
C SER A 44 7.09 -10.58 -31.64
N HIS A 45 6.99 -9.75 -30.58
CA HIS A 45 8.12 -9.28 -29.77
C HIS A 45 8.45 -10.22 -28.59
N ALA A 46 7.81 -11.38 -28.48
CA ALA A 46 8.12 -12.35 -27.45
C ALA A 46 9.55 -12.94 -27.64
N PRO A 47 10.23 -13.37 -26.57
CA PRO A 47 9.76 -13.46 -25.18
C PRO A 47 9.85 -12.13 -24.41
N PHE A 48 8.86 -11.88 -23.55
CA PHE A 48 8.89 -10.79 -22.58
C PHE A 48 9.60 -11.26 -21.30
N ILE A 49 10.74 -10.65 -20.98
CA ILE A 49 11.61 -11.11 -19.88
C ILE A 49 11.69 -10.04 -18.79
N ALA A 50 11.34 -10.41 -17.57
CA ALA A 50 11.61 -9.62 -16.36
C ALA A 50 12.72 -10.30 -15.55
N SER A 51 13.75 -9.55 -15.17
CA SER A 51 14.88 -10.04 -14.37
C SER A 51 14.88 -9.42 -12.98
N TYR A 52 15.03 -10.25 -11.96
CA TYR A 52 14.99 -9.84 -10.54
C TYR A 52 16.30 -10.23 -9.84
N LYS A 53 16.75 -9.40 -8.90
CA LYS A 53 17.92 -9.63 -8.06
C LYS A 53 17.76 -8.94 -6.71
N GLY A 54 18.57 -9.34 -5.72
CA GLY A 54 18.57 -8.69 -4.41
C GLY A 54 17.32 -8.97 -3.58
N PHE A 55 16.90 -10.24 -3.53
CA PHE A 55 15.78 -10.65 -2.68
C PHE A 55 16.18 -10.57 -1.20
N GLU A 56 15.87 -9.45 -0.56
CA GLU A 56 16.05 -9.24 0.88
C GLU A 56 14.68 -8.99 1.52
N ILE A 57 14.34 -9.81 2.52
CA ILE A 57 13.09 -9.67 3.29
C ILE A 57 13.48 -9.48 4.75
N ASN A 58 13.35 -8.24 5.22
CA ASN A 58 13.48 -7.89 6.63
C ASN A 58 12.08 -7.58 7.16
N ALA A 59 11.44 -8.58 7.75
CA ALA A 59 10.04 -8.54 8.16
C ALA A 59 9.82 -9.33 9.44
N CYS A 60 8.71 -9.07 10.13
CA CYS A 60 8.26 -9.96 11.20
C CYS A 60 7.55 -11.19 10.62
N GLU A 61 8.15 -12.36 10.80
CA GLU A 61 7.60 -13.62 10.31
C GLU A 61 6.35 -14.06 11.06
N CYS A 62 5.29 -14.31 10.29
CA CYS A 62 3.98 -14.74 10.77
C CYS A 62 3.66 -16.15 10.25
N PRO A 63 3.88 -17.22 11.04
CA PRO A 63 3.53 -18.57 10.65
C PRO A 63 2.04 -18.69 10.32
N VAL A 64 1.72 -19.40 9.24
CA VAL A 64 0.34 -19.70 8.82
C VAL A 64 -0.41 -20.57 9.83
N SER A 65 0.30 -21.26 10.71
CA SER A 65 -0.26 -22.10 11.78
C SER A 65 -0.78 -21.30 12.98
N LEU A 66 -0.40 -20.02 13.11
CA LEU A 66 -0.87 -19.16 14.19
C LEU A 66 -2.08 -18.36 13.76
N ALA A 67 -3.00 -18.11 14.70
CA ALA A 67 -4.11 -17.22 14.47
C ALA A 67 -3.61 -15.79 14.17
N ALA A 68 -4.34 -15.04 13.35
CA ALA A 68 -3.96 -13.68 12.97
C ALA A 68 -3.71 -12.75 14.18
N ALA A 69 -4.49 -12.90 15.25
CA ALA A 69 -4.31 -12.14 16.49
C ALA A 69 -2.98 -12.45 17.20
N ASP A 70 -2.50 -13.69 17.14
CA ASP A 70 -1.25 -14.10 17.76
C ASP A 70 -0.05 -13.67 16.93
N ASN A 71 -0.17 -13.74 15.60
CA ASN A 71 0.79 -13.14 14.67
C ASN A 71 0.90 -11.62 14.87
N ALA A 72 -0.23 -10.92 15.03
CA ALA A 72 -0.25 -9.48 15.30
C ALA A 72 0.43 -9.13 16.63
N LYS A 73 0.21 -9.92 17.69
CA LYS A 73 0.91 -9.74 18.97
C LYS A 73 2.41 -9.97 18.83
N LYS A 74 2.82 -11.03 18.14
CA LYS A 74 4.24 -11.37 17.90
C LYS A 74 4.96 -10.23 17.15
N CYS A 75 4.29 -9.64 16.17
CA CYS A 75 4.84 -8.58 15.33
C CYS A 75 4.55 -7.17 15.83
N SER A 76 3.96 -7.02 17.02
CA SER A 76 3.87 -5.73 17.68
C SER A 76 5.19 -5.43 18.38
N SER A 77 5.75 -4.24 18.13
CA SER A 77 6.92 -3.79 18.88
C SER A 77 6.59 -3.72 20.38
N SER A 78 7.25 -4.56 21.16
CA SER A 78 7.13 -4.66 22.62
C SER A 78 8.54 -4.67 23.23
N GLY A 79 8.67 -4.54 24.56
CA GLY A 79 9.96 -4.26 25.21
C GLY A 79 11.15 -5.12 24.74
N ASP A 80 10.92 -6.40 24.44
CA ASP A 80 11.96 -7.35 24.02
C ASP A 80 12.07 -7.54 22.48
N GLN A 81 11.13 -6.98 21.70
CA GLN A 81 11.07 -7.08 20.24
C GLN A 81 10.93 -5.69 19.65
N LYS A 82 12.05 -5.09 19.23
CA LYS A 82 12.08 -3.76 18.62
C LYS A 82 12.44 -3.88 17.14
N TYR A 83 11.50 -3.57 16.26
CA TYR A 83 11.77 -3.50 14.84
C TYR A 83 12.27 -2.12 14.45
N TRP A 84 13.26 -2.05 13.55
CA TRP A 84 13.83 -0.77 13.15
C TRP A 84 12.79 0.15 12.51
N TRP A 85 11.81 -0.39 11.78
CA TRP A 85 10.74 0.36 11.13
C TRP A 85 9.71 0.97 12.09
N ASP A 86 9.66 0.50 13.34
CA ASP A 86 8.78 1.02 14.39
C ASP A 86 9.42 2.14 15.22
N GLU A 87 10.65 2.57 14.88
CA GLU A 87 11.29 3.71 15.53
C GLU A 87 10.48 5.00 15.31
N PRO A 88 10.35 5.89 16.32
CA PRO A 88 9.59 7.13 16.18
C PRO A 88 10.05 8.02 15.03
N THR A 89 11.34 7.98 14.69
CA THR A 89 11.93 8.74 13.57
C THR A 89 11.44 8.26 12.20
N LEU A 90 10.87 7.06 12.10
CA LEU A 90 10.32 6.48 10.87
C LEU A 90 8.78 6.51 10.83
N SER A 91 8.14 7.07 11.86
CA SER A 91 6.69 7.25 11.89
C SER A 91 6.15 8.20 10.81
N ALA A 92 7.03 9.04 10.26
CA ALA A 92 6.73 9.94 9.15
C ALA A 92 7.97 10.18 8.28
N LEU A 93 7.74 10.60 7.03
CA LEU A 93 8.82 11.06 6.16
C LEU A 93 9.48 12.32 6.75
N ASN A 94 10.80 12.40 6.63
CA ASN A 94 11.50 13.63 6.95
C ASN A 94 11.22 14.73 5.90
N LEU A 95 11.62 15.97 6.19
CA LEU A 95 11.37 17.12 5.31
C LEU A 95 11.92 16.90 3.89
N HIS A 96 13.12 16.38 3.75
CA HIS A 96 13.75 16.14 2.46
C HIS A 96 12.99 15.09 1.64
N GLN A 97 12.65 13.95 2.26
CA GLN A 97 11.84 12.90 1.64
C GLN A 97 10.46 13.40 1.23
N ASN A 98 9.85 14.28 2.04
CA ASN A 98 8.57 14.90 1.72
C ASN A 98 8.68 15.79 0.47
N HIS A 99 9.72 16.63 0.38
CA HIS A 99 9.96 17.44 -0.82
C HIS A 99 10.17 16.58 -2.07
N GLN A 100 10.89 15.46 -1.96
CA GLN A 100 11.05 14.51 -3.08
C GLN A 100 9.70 13.92 -3.50
N LEU A 101 8.87 13.51 -2.55
CA LEU A 101 7.52 13.00 -2.84
C LEU A 101 6.66 14.04 -3.55
N VAL A 102 6.64 15.29 -3.08
CA VAL A 102 5.90 16.39 -3.71
C VAL A 102 6.40 16.65 -5.12
N TRP A 103 7.72 16.64 -5.34
CA TRP A 103 8.30 16.86 -6.66
C TRP A 103 7.92 15.74 -7.64
N VAL A 104 8.01 14.47 -7.23
CA VAL A 104 7.61 13.33 -8.06
C VAL A 104 6.13 13.41 -8.42
N LYS A 105 5.27 13.76 -7.46
CA LYS A 105 3.84 13.93 -7.71
C LYS A 105 3.54 15.05 -8.70
N ALA A 106 4.23 16.20 -8.58
CA ALA A 106 4.04 17.33 -9.48
C ALA A 106 4.51 17.07 -10.92
N HIS A 107 5.52 16.21 -11.14
CA HIS A 107 6.17 16.06 -12.45
C HIS A 107 5.96 14.70 -13.12
N HIS A 108 5.59 13.66 -12.37
CA HIS A 108 5.56 12.28 -12.87
C HIS A 108 4.27 11.51 -12.55
N MET A 109 3.35 12.06 -11.77
CA MET A 109 2.07 11.41 -11.48
C MET A 109 1.03 11.75 -12.56
N PHE A 110 0.55 10.72 -13.26
CA PHE A 110 -0.44 10.87 -14.34
C PHE A 110 -1.87 10.51 -13.92
N TYR A 111 -2.04 9.84 -12.78
CA TYR A 111 -3.35 9.48 -12.22
C TYR A 111 -3.25 9.44 -10.69
N ASP A 112 -4.26 10.01 -10.03
CA ASP A 112 -4.43 9.96 -8.57
C ASP A 112 -5.91 9.79 -8.24
N TYR A 113 -6.24 8.70 -7.55
CA TYR A 113 -7.60 8.37 -7.16
C TYR A 113 -8.20 9.38 -6.17
N CYS A 114 -7.37 10.07 -5.37
CA CYS A 114 -7.84 11.09 -4.42
C CYS A 114 -8.46 12.31 -5.12
N THR A 115 -8.05 12.57 -6.37
CA THR A 115 -8.53 13.71 -7.18
C THR A 115 -9.49 13.31 -8.30
N ASP A 116 -9.70 12.00 -8.51
CA ASP A 116 -10.65 11.46 -9.47
C ASP A 116 -12.10 11.58 -8.95
N SER A 117 -12.66 12.78 -9.13
CA SER A 117 -14.05 13.08 -8.77
C SER A 117 -15.09 12.34 -9.61
N ALA A 118 -14.71 11.82 -10.79
CA ALA A 118 -15.62 11.03 -11.62
C ALA A 118 -15.83 9.64 -11.02
N ARG A 119 -14.76 9.03 -10.49
CA ARG A 119 -14.82 7.73 -9.82
C ARG A 119 -15.25 7.84 -8.35
N PHE A 120 -14.77 8.87 -7.65
CA PHE A 120 -15.05 9.12 -6.24
C PHE A 120 -15.71 10.49 -6.06
N PRO A 121 -17.05 10.58 -6.19
CA PRO A 121 -17.77 11.85 -6.02
C PRO A 121 -17.58 12.47 -4.62
N VAL A 122 -17.31 11.62 -3.62
CA VAL A 122 -16.91 12.04 -2.27
C VAL A 122 -15.48 11.59 -2.07
N THR A 123 -14.60 12.54 -1.73
CA THR A 123 -13.18 12.27 -1.50
C THR A 123 -12.99 11.22 -0.39
N PRO A 124 -12.19 10.16 -0.63
CA PRO A 124 -11.89 9.17 0.39
C PRO A 124 -11.27 9.78 1.65
N LEU A 125 -11.62 9.23 2.82
CA LEU A 125 -11.27 9.83 4.12
C LEU A 125 -9.76 9.87 4.38
N GLU A 126 -9.03 8.87 3.91
CA GLU A 126 -7.57 8.79 3.98
C GLU A 126 -6.90 9.94 3.21
N CYS A 127 -7.49 10.37 2.10
CA CYS A 127 -6.96 11.47 1.28
C CYS A 127 -7.02 12.83 1.98
N VAL A 128 -7.90 12.98 2.98
CA VAL A 128 -8.02 14.21 3.77
C VAL A 128 -6.97 14.27 4.89
N HIS A 129 -6.56 13.10 5.41
CA HIS A 129 -5.67 13.00 6.57
C HIS A 129 -4.21 12.82 6.18
N HIS A 130 -3.94 12.17 5.05
CA HIS A 130 -2.62 12.05 4.47
C HIS A 130 -2.48 13.10 3.38
N ARG A 131 -1.47 13.98 3.47
CA ARG A 131 -1.17 14.91 2.37
C ARG A 131 -0.66 14.08 1.18
N HIS A 132 -1.59 13.69 0.32
CA HIS A 132 -1.30 13.17 -1.01
C HIS A 132 -0.81 14.32 -1.88
#